data_AF-A0A842IXD3-F1
#
_entry.id   AF-A0A842IXD3-F1
#
_cell.length_a   1.000
_cell.length_b   1.000
_cell.length_c   1.000
_cell.angle_alpha   90.00
_cell.angle_beta   90.00
_cell.angle_gamma   90.00
#
_symmetry.space_group_name_H-M   'P 1'
#
loop_
_entity.id
_entity.type
_entity.pdbx_description
1 polymer ?
#
loop_
_entity_poly.entity_id
_entity_poly.type
_entity_poly.pdbx_seq_one_letter_code
_entity_poly.pdbx_strand_id
1 'polypeptide(L)'
;MWLKTFVNYFLVIFCITLFIGCKEEKRNVTKDKVVVNFKKEGTLFISRASSDAIIKTLDIEIADNDYETQTGLMYRSKLESNNGMLFIFPDVDFRSFYMKNTKIPLDIIYINENKEIVSFQKNAKPFDETSLPSEAPAKYVLEINAGLSDEWQLEVGDKISFEVL
;
A
#
# COMPACT_ATOMS: atom_id res chain seq x y z
N MET A 1 80.20 28.10 14.08
CA MET A 1 79.52 27.23 15.05
C MET A 1 78.07 27.07 14.58
N TRP A 2 77.87 26.39 13.43
CA TRP A 2 77.24 25.05 13.36
C TRP A 2 75.86 25.06 14.05
N LEU A 3 74.73 25.22 13.35
CA LEU A 3 74.13 24.27 12.40
C LEU A 3 74.39 22.81 12.81
N LYS A 4 73.62 22.32 13.80
CA LYS A 4 73.23 20.91 14.05
C LYS A 4 72.72 20.74 15.49
N THR A 5 71.43 20.95 15.70
CA THR A 5 70.60 20.15 16.62
C THR A 5 69.22 20.00 15.99
N PHE A 6 69.25 19.47 14.76
CA PHE A 6 68.14 18.70 14.22
C PHE A 6 68.00 17.44 15.11
N VAL A 7 66.76 16.94 15.24
CA VAL A 7 66.38 15.64 15.82
C VAL A 7 66.04 15.65 17.33
N ASN A 8 64.85 15.11 17.63
CA ASN A 8 64.30 14.74 18.93
C ASN A 8 63.50 15.74 19.78
N TYR A 9 62.64 16.54 19.17
CA TYR A 9 61.30 16.76 19.76
C TYR A 9 60.23 16.71 18.66
N PHE A 10 60.25 15.61 17.89
CA PHE A 10 59.22 15.23 16.92
C PHE A 10 58.54 13.90 17.31
N LEU A 11 58.58 13.56 18.59
CA LEU A 11 57.91 12.39 19.14
C LEU A 11 57.48 12.76 20.55
N VAL A 12 56.24 12.42 20.90
CA VAL A 12 55.56 12.75 22.16
C VAL A 12 54.97 14.16 22.21
N ILE A 13 54.02 14.46 21.31
CA ILE A 13 52.64 14.92 21.61
C ILE A 13 51.80 14.58 20.35
N PHE A 14 51.87 13.31 19.95
CA PHE A 14 50.92 12.68 19.03
C PHE A 14 50.19 11.63 19.85
N CYS A 15 49.31 12.07 20.77
CA CYS A 15 48.44 11.18 21.55
C CYS A 15 47.36 11.92 22.34
N ILE A 16 46.89 13.08 21.87
CA ILE A 16 45.63 13.68 22.35
C ILE A 16 44.73 13.93 21.14
N THR A 17 44.66 12.94 20.27
CA THR A 17 43.49 12.68 19.45
C THR A 17 42.97 11.34 19.95
N LEU A 18 41.64 11.20 20.07
CA LEU A 18 40.90 9.94 20.27
C LEU A 18 40.41 9.61 21.69
N PHE A 19 39.84 10.52 22.48
CA PHE A 19 38.84 10.12 23.50
C PHE A 19 37.77 11.19 23.75
N ILE A 20 37.31 11.91 22.72
CA ILE A 20 35.91 12.34 22.75
C ILE A 20 35.14 11.07 22.42
N GLY A 21 34.85 10.29 23.46
CA GLY A 21 33.93 9.18 23.37
C GLY A 21 32.60 9.73 22.85
N CYS A 22 32.32 9.50 21.57
CA CYS A 22 30.96 9.48 21.08
C CYS A 22 30.23 8.47 21.97
N LYS A 23 29.41 8.99 22.89
CA LYS A 23 28.42 8.19 23.58
C LYS A 23 27.50 7.67 22.48
N GLU A 24 27.71 6.43 22.06
CA GLU A 24 26.72 5.71 21.27
C GLU A 24 25.46 5.65 22.13
N GLU A 25 24.53 6.58 21.88
CA GLU A 25 23.16 6.39 22.29
C GLU A 25 22.68 5.16 21.55
N LYS A 26 22.60 4.05 22.28
CA LYS A 26 21.79 2.91 21.86
C LYS A 26 20.40 3.47 21.63
N ARG A 27 20.07 3.75 20.37
CA ARG A 27 18.68 3.86 19.92
C ARG A 27 18.07 2.52 20.27
N ASN A 28 17.41 2.46 21.42
CA ASN A 28 16.33 1.52 21.63
C ASN A 28 15.31 1.89 20.55
N VAL A 29 15.46 1.28 19.38
CA VAL A 29 14.36 1.15 18.45
C VAL A 29 13.40 0.23 19.18
N THR A 30 12.55 0.82 20.03
CA THR A 30 11.28 0.19 20.32
C THR A 30 10.73 -0.21 18.97
N LYS A 31 10.46 -1.50 18.79
CA LYS A 31 9.60 -1.98 17.72
C LYS A 31 8.21 -1.40 17.98
N ASP A 32 8.08 -0.08 17.87
CA ASP A 32 6.81 0.60 17.83
C ASP A 32 6.20 0.12 16.54
N LYS A 33 5.26 -0.81 16.69
CA LYS A 33 4.46 -1.34 15.59
C LYS A 33 3.81 -0.10 14.95
N VAL A 34 4.31 0.33 13.81
CA VAL A 34 3.69 1.42 13.05
C VAL A 34 2.30 0.93 12.67
N VAL A 35 1.28 1.50 13.33
CA VAL A 35 -0.12 1.20 13.05
C VAL A 35 -0.53 2.10 11.89
N VAL A 36 -0.74 1.51 10.72
CA VAL A 36 -1.30 2.20 9.56
C VAL A 36 -2.81 2.31 9.78
N ASN A 37 -3.28 3.53 10.02
CA ASN A 37 -4.71 3.82 10.20
C ASN A 37 -5.35 4.15 8.86
N PHE A 38 -6.61 3.75 8.69
CA PHE A 38 -7.40 4.14 7.52
C PHE A 38 -7.63 5.65 7.49
N LYS A 39 -7.41 6.27 6.33
CA LYS A 39 -7.70 7.68 6.06
C LYS A 39 -8.77 7.78 4.97
N LYS A 40 -9.93 8.34 5.29
CA LYS A 40 -10.94 8.59 4.26
C LYS A 40 -10.45 9.65 3.28
N GLU A 41 -10.40 9.31 1.99
CA GLU A 41 -9.99 10.18 0.89
C GLU A 41 -11.06 10.32 -0.19
N GLY A 42 -12.09 9.47 -0.14
CA GLY A 42 -13.24 9.59 -1.02
C GLY A 42 -14.43 8.77 -0.55
N THR A 43 -15.51 8.85 -1.32
CA THR A 43 -16.69 8.00 -1.18
C THR A 43 -16.94 7.31 -2.52
N LEU A 44 -17.09 5.98 -2.51
CA LEU A 44 -17.36 5.17 -3.69
C LEU A 44 -18.77 4.59 -3.60
N PHE A 45 -19.47 4.56 -4.73
CA PHE A 45 -20.78 3.96 -4.89
C PHE A 45 -20.70 2.83 -5.91
N ILE A 46 -21.27 1.68 -5.55
CA ILE A 46 -21.44 0.53 -6.44
C ILE A 46 -22.92 0.49 -6.84
N SER A 47 -23.21 0.44 -8.14
CA SER A 47 -24.58 0.41 -8.67
C SER A 47 -24.84 -0.79 -9.58
N ARG A 48 -26.09 -1.27 -9.54
CA ARG A 48 -26.56 -2.38 -10.36
C ARG A 48 -26.61 -2.00 -11.83
N ALA A 49 -26.00 -2.79 -12.70
CA ALA A 49 -25.96 -2.52 -14.15
C ALA A 49 -27.33 -2.34 -14.80
N SER A 50 -28.34 -3.10 -14.34
CA SER A 50 -29.67 -3.17 -14.95
C SER A 50 -30.62 -2.04 -14.55
N SER A 51 -30.35 -1.34 -13.45
CA SER A 51 -31.29 -0.38 -12.86
C SER A 51 -30.64 0.89 -12.30
N ASP A 52 -29.31 0.97 -12.30
CA ASP A 52 -28.51 2.01 -11.63
C ASP A 52 -28.79 2.15 -10.12
N ALA A 53 -29.51 1.19 -9.51
CA ALA A 53 -29.76 1.19 -8.08
C ALA A 53 -28.45 1.00 -7.30
N ILE A 54 -28.22 1.82 -6.27
CA ILE A 54 -27.05 1.70 -5.40
C ILE A 54 -27.13 0.39 -4.60
N ILE A 55 -26.12 -0.45 -4.76
CA ILE A 55 -25.92 -1.69 -4.01
C ILE A 55 -25.17 -1.36 -2.71
N LYS A 56 -24.09 -0.57 -2.80
CA LYS A 56 -23.23 -0.25 -1.67
C LYS A 56 -22.60 1.13 -1.79
N THR A 57 -22.38 1.75 -0.64
CA THR A 57 -21.53 2.94 -0.48
C THR A 57 -20.36 2.59 0.43
N LEU A 58 -19.15 3.00 0.03
CA LEU A 58 -17.90 2.75 0.74
C LEU A 58 -17.14 4.05 0.99
N ASP A 59 -16.48 4.14 2.14
CA ASP A 59 -15.39 5.09 2.34
C ASP A 59 -14.13 4.50 1.72
N ILE A 60 -13.37 5.29 0.96
CA ILE A 60 -12.19 4.79 0.25
C ILE A 60 -10.91 5.56 0.58
N GLU A 61 -9.80 4.83 0.64
CA GLU A 61 -8.44 5.32 0.40
C GLU A 61 -8.15 5.27 -1.11
N ILE A 62 -7.32 6.17 -1.62
CA ILE A 62 -6.94 6.21 -3.04
C ILE A 62 -5.46 5.85 -3.17
N ALA A 63 -5.17 4.99 -4.15
CA ALA A 63 -3.81 4.69 -4.60
C ALA A 63 -3.69 5.07 -6.08
N ASP A 64 -3.09 6.23 -6.37
CA ASP A 64 -3.01 6.78 -7.74
C ASP A 64 -1.58 6.93 -8.26
N ASN A 65 -0.60 6.49 -7.47
CA ASN A 65 0.80 6.42 -7.86
C ASN A 65 1.42 5.04 -7.60
N ASP A 66 2.61 4.82 -8.16
CA ASP A 66 3.31 3.53 -8.11
C ASP A 66 3.62 3.08 -6.68
N TYR A 67 3.97 4.02 -5.79
CA TYR A 67 4.34 3.70 -4.42
C TYR A 67 3.12 3.25 -3.61
N GLU A 68 2.01 3.99 -3.71
CA GLU A 68 0.75 3.62 -3.08
C GLU A 68 0.21 2.31 -3.64
N THR A 69 0.30 2.11 -4.96
CA THR A 69 -0.13 0.87 -5.62
C THR A 69 0.68 -0.34 -5.14
N GLN A 70 2.00 -0.21 -5.08
CA GLN A 70 2.87 -1.29 -4.59
C GLN A 70 2.68 -1.59 -3.11
N THR A 71 2.26 -0.60 -2.32
CA THR A 71 2.03 -0.74 -0.87
C THR A 71 0.64 -1.30 -0.58
N GLY A 72 -0.39 -0.85 -1.30
CA GLY A 72 -1.77 -1.29 -1.14
C GLY A 72 -2.21 -1.37 0.32
N LEU A 73 -2.86 -2.48 0.69
CA LEU A 73 -3.31 -2.79 2.05
C LEU A 73 -2.27 -3.46 2.97
N MET A 74 -0.97 -3.44 2.62
CA MET A 74 0.09 -4.08 3.41
C MET A 74 0.13 -3.63 4.88
N TYR A 75 0.53 -4.56 5.75
CA TYR A 75 0.78 -4.38 7.18
C TYR A 75 -0.42 -3.97 8.06
N ARG A 76 -1.55 -3.57 7.49
CA ARG A 76 -2.81 -3.31 8.20
C ARG A 76 -3.33 -4.57 8.88
N SER A 77 -3.93 -4.42 10.06
CA SER A 77 -4.50 -5.53 10.82
C SER A 77 -6.01 -5.68 10.65
N LYS A 78 -6.68 -4.65 10.13
CA LYS A 78 -8.12 -4.62 9.87
C LYS A 78 -8.46 -3.63 8.76
N LEU A 79 -9.59 -3.87 8.11
CA LEU A 79 -10.30 -2.95 7.23
C LEU A 79 -11.78 -3.04 7.64
N GLU A 80 -12.44 -1.92 7.90
CA GLU A 80 -13.87 -1.96 8.26
C GLU A 80 -14.72 -2.42 7.06
N SER A 81 -15.89 -3.01 7.30
CA SER A 81 -16.69 -3.64 6.23
C SER A 81 -17.29 -2.65 5.22
N ASN A 82 -17.33 -1.37 5.56
CA ASN A 82 -17.74 -0.27 4.68
C ASN A 82 -16.55 0.53 4.12
N ASN A 83 -15.33 0.01 4.24
CA ASN A 83 -14.13 0.64 3.73
C ASN A 83 -13.52 -0.16 2.57
N GLY A 84 -12.83 0.55 1.68
CA GLY A 84 -12.05 -0.07 0.61
C GLY A 84 -10.84 0.77 0.23
N MET A 85 -10.03 0.24 -0.68
CA MET A 85 -8.97 0.99 -1.35
C MET A 85 -9.20 0.96 -2.85
N LEU A 86 -9.25 2.14 -3.46
CA LEU A 86 -9.41 2.30 -4.91
C LEU A 86 -8.05 2.63 -5.53
N PHE A 87 -7.56 1.72 -6.36
CA PHE A 87 -6.38 1.94 -7.19
C PHE A 87 -6.81 2.56 -8.53
N ILE A 88 -6.13 3.64 -8.93
CA ILE A 88 -6.41 4.38 -10.16
C ILE A 88 -5.16 4.36 -11.03
N PHE A 89 -5.26 3.72 -12.20
CA PHE A 89 -4.14 3.61 -13.12
C PHE A 89 -4.22 4.67 -14.24
N PRO A 90 -3.07 5.16 -14.75
CA PRO A 90 -3.04 6.16 -15.82
C PRO A 90 -3.54 5.60 -17.18
N ASP A 91 -3.42 4.30 -17.38
CA ASP A 91 -3.71 3.57 -18.61
C ASP A 91 -4.72 2.42 -18.40
N VAL A 92 -5.09 1.74 -19.49
CA VAL A 92 -5.99 0.58 -19.48
C VAL A 92 -5.17 -0.63 -19.94
N ASP A 93 -4.95 -1.58 -19.04
CA ASP A 93 -4.19 -2.80 -19.34
C ASP A 93 -4.64 -3.94 -18.43
N PHE A 94 -4.20 -5.17 -18.70
CA PHE A 94 -4.31 -6.27 -17.76
C PHE A 94 -3.55 -5.93 -16.48
N ARG A 95 -4.23 -6.08 -15.34
CA ARG A 95 -3.66 -5.80 -14.01
C ARG A 95 -3.48 -7.11 -13.26
N SER A 96 -2.50 -7.16 -12.38
CA SER A 96 -2.36 -8.30 -11.48
C SER A 96 -1.86 -7.83 -10.13
N PHE A 97 -2.43 -8.41 -9.09
CA PHE A 97 -2.12 -8.14 -7.70
C PHE A 97 -1.57 -9.41 -7.02
N TYR A 98 -1.08 -9.23 -5.81
CA TYR A 98 -0.67 -10.31 -4.90
C TYR A 98 -0.95 -9.88 -3.45
N MET A 99 -0.80 -10.80 -2.49
CA MET A 99 -1.10 -10.54 -1.07
C MET A 99 0.15 -10.44 -0.19
N LYS A 100 1.33 -10.18 -0.78
CA LYS A 100 2.59 -9.94 -0.07
C LYS A 100 2.40 -8.95 1.08
N ASN A 101 2.77 -9.34 2.29
CA ASN A 101 2.64 -8.51 3.51
C ASN A 101 1.21 -8.04 3.87
N THR A 102 0.18 -8.50 3.17
CA THR A 102 -1.22 -8.17 3.45
C THR A 102 -1.82 -9.22 4.39
N LYS A 103 -2.25 -8.78 5.58
CA LYS A 103 -2.73 -9.67 6.65
C LYS A 103 -4.23 -9.96 6.58
N ILE A 104 -4.97 -9.07 5.94
CA ILE A 104 -6.42 -9.10 5.83
C ILE A 104 -6.75 -9.87 4.54
N PRO A 105 -7.66 -10.85 4.55
CA PRO A 105 -8.12 -11.49 3.33
C PRO A 105 -8.97 -10.50 2.53
N LEU A 106 -8.79 -10.46 1.20
CA LEU A 106 -9.43 -9.45 0.34
C LEU A 106 -10.19 -10.08 -0.82
N ASP A 107 -11.22 -9.38 -1.29
CA ASP A 107 -11.69 -9.51 -2.68
C ASP A 107 -11.06 -8.38 -3.50
N ILE A 108 -10.57 -8.73 -4.69
CA ILE A 108 -9.97 -7.79 -5.64
C ILE A 108 -10.91 -7.67 -6.83
N ILE A 109 -11.43 -6.47 -7.07
CA ILE A 109 -12.44 -6.20 -8.09
C ILE A 109 -11.80 -5.37 -9.19
N TYR A 110 -11.71 -5.92 -10.39
CA TYR A 110 -11.13 -5.27 -11.56
C TYR A 110 -12.21 -4.52 -12.33
N ILE A 111 -11.93 -3.28 -12.70
CA ILE A 111 -12.90 -2.34 -13.27
C ILE A 111 -12.30 -1.63 -14.50
N ASN A 112 -13.04 -1.59 -15.61
CA ASN A 112 -12.60 -0.97 -16.86
C ASN A 112 -12.68 0.57 -16.83
N GLU A 113 -12.26 1.23 -17.92
CA GLU A 113 -12.31 2.70 -18.04
C GLU A 113 -13.72 3.30 -18.03
N ASN A 114 -14.73 2.51 -18.40
CA ASN A 114 -16.14 2.88 -18.32
C ASN A 114 -16.72 2.73 -16.91
N LYS A 115 -15.88 2.38 -15.92
CA LYS A 115 -16.23 2.11 -14.52
C LYS A 115 -17.13 0.90 -14.33
N GLU A 116 -17.05 -0.08 -15.22
CA GLU A 116 -17.78 -1.35 -15.11
C GLU A 116 -16.85 -2.43 -14.55
N ILE A 117 -17.36 -3.24 -13.63
CA ILE A 117 -16.65 -4.41 -13.11
C ILE A 117 -16.49 -5.42 -14.24
N VAL A 118 -15.25 -5.87 -14.47
CA VAL A 118 -14.92 -6.82 -15.54
C VAL A 118 -14.51 -8.19 -15.04
N SER A 119 -13.96 -8.29 -13.83
CA SER A 119 -13.58 -9.58 -13.23
C SER A 119 -13.32 -9.45 -11.74
N PHE A 120 -13.23 -10.59 -11.05
CA PHE A 120 -12.98 -10.67 -9.61
C PHE A 120 -11.86 -11.66 -9.32
N GLN A 121 -11.06 -11.38 -8.30
CA GLN A 121 -10.27 -12.39 -7.60
C GLN A 121 -10.77 -12.42 -6.16
N LYS A 122 -11.58 -13.42 -5.84
CA LYS A 122 -12.29 -13.52 -4.56
C LYS A 122 -11.47 -14.26 -3.52
N ASN A 123 -11.63 -13.90 -2.26
CA ASN A 123 -11.02 -14.58 -1.12
C ASN A 123 -9.50 -14.75 -1.24
N ALA A 124 -8.81 -13.70 -1.70
CA ALA A 124 -7.36 -13.64 -1.78
C ALA A 124 -6.73 -13.89 -0.40
N LYS A 125 -5.78 -14.83 -0.35
CA LYS A 125 -5.24 -15.35 0.91
C LYS A 125 -4.15 -14.44 1.47
N PRO A 126 -4.16 -14.12 2.78
CA PRO A 126 -3.10 -13.33 3.39
C PRO A 126 -1.71 -13.91 3.14
N PHE A 127 -0.74 -13.04 2.84
CA PHE A 127 0.66 -13.37 2.55
C PHE A 127 0.93 -14.26 1.33
N ASP A 128 -0.08 -14.57 0.51
CA ASP A 128 0.09 -15.35 -0.71
C ASP A 128 0.62 -14.47 -1.85
N GLU A 129 1.82 -14.75 -2.34
CA GLU A 129 2.44 -13.99 -3.45
C GLU A 129 2.05 -14.53 -4.84
N THR A 130 1.14 -15.50 -4.92
CA THR A 130 0.61 -15.97 -6.20
C THR A 130 -0.08 -14.82 -6.93
N SER A 131 0.23 -14.68 -8.23
CA SER A 131 -0.38 -13.66 -9.09
C SER A 131 -1.89 -13.86 -9.19
N LEU A 132 -2.63 -12.78 -8.98
CA LEU A 132 -4.09 -12.70 -9.08
C LEU A 132 -4.42 -11.79 -10.26
N PRO A 133 -4.48 -12.27 -11.52
CA PRO A 133 -4.65 -11.42 -12.69
C PRO A 133 -6.11 -11.00 -12.93
N SER A 134 -6.31 -9.89 -13.63
CA SER A 134 -7.59 -9.54 -14.23
C SER A 134 -7.90 -10.43 -15.43
N GLU A 135 -9.19 -10.70 -15.68
CA GLU A 135 -9.62 -11.48 -16.85
C GLU A 135 -9.89 -10.58 -18.08
N ALA A 136 -9.86 -9.26 -17.89
CA ALA A 136 -9.96 -8.24 -18.93
C ALA A 136 -9.14 -6.99 -18.55
N PRO A 137 -8.88 -6.07 -19.51
CA PRO A 137 -8.19 -4.81 -19.22
C PRO A 137 -8.93 -3.96 -18.18
N ALA A 138 -8.19 -3.40 -17.23
CA ALA A 138 -8.71 -2.61 -16.13
C ALA A 138 -7.96 -1.28 -15.97
N LYS A 139 -8.72 -0.23 -15.67
CA LYS A 139 -8.22 1.10 -15.30
C LYS A 139 -8.27 1.35 -13.80
N TYR A 140 -9.18 0.66 -13.12
CA TYR A 140 -9.38 0.77 -11.69
C TYR A 140 -9.35 -0.62 -11.07
N VAL A 141 -8.91 -0.69 -9.81
CA VAL A 141 -9.04 -1.88 -8.98
C VAL A 141 -9.57 -1.46 -7.62
N LEU A 142 -10.55 -2.19 -7.10
CA LEU A 142 -11.10 -1.96 -5.76
C LEU A 142 -10.78 -3.17 -4.88
N GLU A 143 -10.06 -2.95 -3.80
CA GLU A 143 -9.86 -3.94 -2.73
C GLU A 143 -10.86 -3.71 -1.60
N ILE A 144 -11.56 -4.78 -1.21
CA ILE A 144 -12.48 -4.84 -0.05
C ILE A 144 -12.20 -6.11 0.76
N ASN A 145 -12.75 -6.22 1.98
CA ASN A 145 -12.64 -7.47 2.74
C ASN A 145 -13.19 -8.67 1.94
N ALA A 146 -12.52 -9.82 2.07
CA ALA A 146 -12.91 -11.05 1.38
C ALA A 146 -14.36 -11.46 1.66
N GLY A 147 -15.02 -11.97 0.62
CA GLY A 147 -16.40 -12.48 0.65
C GLY A 147 -17.48 -11.39 0.53
N LEU A 148 -17.13 -10.10 0.64
CA LEU A 148 -18.09 -9.02 0.50
C LEU A 148 -18.65 -8.91 -0.92
N SER A 149 -17.87 -9.25 -1.96
CA SER A 149 -18.38 -9.25 -3.33
C SER A 149 -19.52 -10.27 -3.53
N ASP A 150 -19.43 -11.43 -2.85
CA ASP A 150 -20.50 -12.44 -2.85
C ASP A 150 -21.68 -12.02 -1.96
N GLU A 151 -21.41 -11.47 -0.77
CA GLU A 151 -22.44 -10.98 0.15
C GLU A 151 -23.32 -9.92 -0.49
N TRP A 152 -22.71 -9.00 -1.24
CA TRP A 152 -23.43 -7.92 -1.94
C TRP A 152 -23.97 -8.34 -3.30
N GLN A 153 -23.74 -9.59 -3.71
CA GLN A 153 -24.17 -10.14 -4.98
C GLN A 153 -23.71 -9.28 -6.17
N LEU A 154 -22.44 -8.88 -6.13
CA LEU A 154 -21.83 -8.11 -7.21
C LEU A 154 -21.65 -8.98 -8.44
N GLU A 155 -21.93 -8.40 -9.60
CA GLU A 155 -21.87 -9.07 -10.90
C GLU A 155 -20.92 -8.33 -11.85
N VAL A 156 -20.37 -9.05 -12.83
CA VAL A 156 -19.68 -8.40 -13.96
C VAL A 156 -20.68 -7.50 -14.68
N GLY A 157 -20.26 -6.26 -14.97
CA GLY A 157 -21.08 -5.21 -15.56
C GLY A 157 -21.68 -4.22 -14.55
N ASP A 158 -21.72 -4.56 -13.25
CA ASP A 158 -22.04 -3.56 -12.22
C ASP A 158 -21.05 -2.41 -12.27
N LYS A 159 -21.50 -1.22 -11.87
CA LYS A 159 -20.75 0.02 -12.08
C LYS A 159 -20.24 0.60 -10.77
N ILE A 160 -19.15 1.35 -10.86
CA ILE A 160 -18.71 2.23 -9.78
C ILE A 160 -18.83 3.71 -10.18
N SER A 161 -19.02 4.56 -9.19
CA SER A 161 -18.73 5.99 -9.25
C SER A 161 -18.09 6.43 -7.94
N PHE A 162 -17.33 7.51 -7.93
CA PHE A 162 -16.68 7.97 -6.71
C PHE A 162 -16.43 9.48 -6.71
N GLU A 163 -16.33 10.03 -5.51
CA GLU A 163 -16.01 11.42 -5.23
C GLU A 163 -14.78 11.48 -4.32
N VAL A 164 -13.80 12.31 -4.69
CA VAL A 164 -12.59 12.56 -3.90
C VAL A 164 -12.85 13.75 -2.96
N LEU A 165 -12.31 13.68 -1.73
CA LEU A 165 -12.42 14.74 -0.72
C LEU A 165 -11.45 15.91 -0.94
#